data_AF-A0A9E3WSX5-F1
#
_entry.id   AF-A0A9E3WSX5-F1
#
_cell.length_a   1.000
_cell.length_b   1.000
_cell.length_c   1.000
_cell.angle_alpha   90.00
_cell.angle_beta   90.00
_cell.angle_gamma   90.00
#
_symmetry.space_group_name_H-M   'P 1'
#
loop_
_entity.id
_entity.type
_entity.pdbx_description
1 polymer ?
#
loop_
_entity_poly.entity_id
_entity_poly.type
_entity_poly.pdbx_seq_one_letter_code
_entity_poly.pdbx_strand_id
1 'polypeptide(L)'
;MEIKTIAGVVGGLAMALAASTASAATLDDVKGKDSVQCGVSQGLPGFSNPDSDGNWSGIDVDFCRAMAAAIFGDATKVKYTPLSAKERFTALQSGEVDLLSRNTTWTMGR
;
A
#
# COMPACT_ATOMS: atom_id res chain seq x y z
N MET A 1 5.54 -25.64 61.82
CA MET A 1 5.24 -26.62 60.76
C MET A 1 4.14 -26.00 59.92
N GLU A 2 4.47 -24.99 59.13
CA GLU A 2 4.93 -25.12 57.73
C GLU A 2 3.80 -25.62 56.82
N ILE A 3 2.97 -24.71 56.29
CA ILE A 3 2.49 -24.80 54.91
C ILE A 3 2.64 -23.41 54.27
N LYS A 4 3.73 -23.31 53.53
CA LYS A 4 4.09 -22.27 52.57
C LYS A 4 3.02 -22.13 51.47
N THR A 5 2.81 -20.89 51.05
CA THR A 5 2.69 -20.41 49.66
C THR A 5 1.85 -21.25 48.69
N ILE A 6 0.74 -20.69 48.20
CA ILE A 6 0.36 -20.52 46.76
C ILE A 6 -0.99 -19.80 46.74
N ALA A 7 -0.96 -18.48 46.57
CA ALA A 7 -2.10 -17.70 46.08
C ALA A 7 -1.57 -16.48 45.31
N GLY A 8 -0.49 -16.70 44.56
CA GLY A 8 0.14 -15.72 43.67
C GLY A 8 -0.11 -16.10 42.21
N VAL A 9 -1.37 -16.29 41.80
CA VAL A 9 -1.73 -16.49 40.38
C VAL A 9 -3.09 -15.85 40.10
N VAL A 10 -3.20 -14.54 40.31
CA VAL A 10 -4.35 -13.75 39.77
C VAL A 10 -3.86 -12.52 38.98
N GLY A 11 -2.57 -12.18 39.05
CA GLY A 11 -2.02 -10.97 38.39
C GLY A 11 -1.43 -11.17 36.99
N GLY A 12 -1.68 -12.29 36.31
CA GLY A 12 -0.96 -12.67 35.09
C GLY A 12 -1.74 -12.58 33.77
N LEU A 13 -3.03 -12.25 33.79
CA LEU A 13 -3.91 -12.37 32.61
C LEU A 13 -4.34 -11.03 31.99
N ALA A 14 -3.59 -9.94 32.21
CA ALA A 14 -3.93 -8.62 31.67
C ALA A 14 -3.01 -8.16 30.50
N MET A 15 -2.02 -8.95 30.09
CA MET A 15 -1.03 -8.56 29.07
C MET A 15 -1.26 -9.17 27.67
N ALA A 16 -2.38 -9.85 27.43
CA ALA A 16 -2.59 -10.60 26.18
C ALA A 16 -3.43 -9.87 25.10
N LEU A 17 -3.91 -8.63 25.31
CA LEU A 17 -4.82 -7.96 24.37
C LEU A 17 -4.33 -6.63 23.78
N ALA A 18 -3.07 -6.24 23.99
CA ALA A 18 -2.49 -5.11 23.27
C ALA A 18 -1.84 -5.52 21.93
N ALA A 19 -2.37 -6.56 21.28
CA ALA A 19 -2.16 -6.70 19.85
C ALA A 19 -2.92 -5.54 19.20
N SER A 20 -2.23 -4.43 18.96
CA SER A 20 -2.71 -3.40 18.05
C SER A 20 -3.14 -4.14 16.79
N THR A 21 -4.44 -4.10 16.48
CA THR A 21 -4.92 -4.47 15.17
C THR A 21 -4.12 -3.59 14.21
N ALA A 22 -3.19 -4.18 13.47
CA ALA A 22 -2.61 -3.54 12.30
C ALA A 22 -3.78 -3.40 11.32
N SER A 23 -4.59 -2.35 11.50
CA SER A 23 -5.62 -1.99 10.55
C SER A 23 -4.88 -1.67 9.27
N ALA A 24 -5.32 -2.26 8.17
CA ALA A 24 -4.81 -1.96 6.85
C ALA A 24 -5.26 -0.56 6.45
N ALA A 25 -4.73 0.49 7.10
CA ALA A 25 -5.12 1.88 6.91
C ALA A 25 -5.13 2.23 5.41
N THR A 26 -4.10 1.80 4.68
CA THR A 26 -4.02 1.98 3.23
C THR A 26 -5.17 1.29 2.47
N LEU A 27 -5.56 0.06 2.83
CA LEU A 27 -6.64 -0.64 2.13
C LEU A 27 -8.00 0.01 2.42
N ASP A 28 -8.24 0.43 3.66
CA ASP A 28 -9.46 1.13 4.05
C ASP A 28 -9.54 2.50 3.36
N ASP A 29 -8.43 3.23 3.29
CA ASP A 29 -8.31 4.51 2.56
C ASP A 29 -8.57 4.31 1.06
N VAL A 30 -7.95 3.32 0.43
CA VAL A 30 -8.15 2.98 -0.99
C VAL A 30 -9.61 2.62 -1.25
N LYS A 31 -10.22 1.79 -0.41
CA LYS A 31 -11.64 1.44 -0.53
C LYS A 31 -12.53 2.68 -0.37
N GLY A 32 -12.20 3.58 0.56
CA GLY A 32 -12.89 4.86 0.74
C GLY A 32 -12.80 5.79 -0.48
N LYS A 33 -11.69 5.73 -1.23
CA LYS A 33 -11.47 6.48 -2.49
C LYS A 33 -12.14 5.86 -3.72
N ASP A 34 -12.66 4.63 -3.62
CA ASP A 34 -13.25 3.83 -4.70
C ASP A 34 -12.36 3.63 -5.95
N SER A 35 -11.05 3.85 -5.80
CA SER A 35 -10.06 3.67 -6.86
C SER A 35 -8.67 3.60 -6.26
N VAL A 36 -7.77 2.87 -6.94
CA VAL A 36 -6.35 2.83 -6.59
C VAL A 36 -5.63 4.03 -7.19
N GLN A 37 -5.04 4.89 -6.36
CA GLN A 37 -4.13 5.96 -6.80
C GLN A 37 -2.74 5.37 -7.03
N CYS A 38 -2.38 5.08 -8.28
CA CYS A 38 -1.12 4.44 -8.61
C CYS A 38 -0.10 5.46 -9.14
N GLY A 39 1.03 5.60 -8.44
CA GLY A 39 2.14 6.41 -8.94
C GLY A 39 2.98 5.64 -9.97
N VAL A 40 3.08 6.19 -11.17
CA VAL A 40 3.75 5.58 -12.34
C VAL A 40 4.87 6.48 -12.90
N SER A 41 5.60 6.03 -13.90
CA SER A 41 6.61 6.84 -14.58
C SER A 41 5.95 7.85 -15.52
N GLN A 42 6.63 8.96 -15.82
CA GLN A 42 6.11 10.03 -16.68
C GLN A 42 6.06 9.66 -18.19
N GLY A 43 6.35 8.41 -18.54
CA GLY A 43 6.58 7.98 -19.91
C GLY A 43 7.88 7.19 -20.02
N LEU A 44 7.79 5.88 -19.82
CA LEU A 44 8.87 4.93 -20.04
C LEU A 44 8.29 3.74 -20.83
N PRO A 45 8.56 3.64 -22.15
CA PRO A 45 8.02 2.58 -22.99
C PRO A 45 8.29 1.19 -22.42
N GLY A 46 7.26 0.33 -22.41
CA GLY A 46 7.28 -1.00 -21.79
C GLY A 46 6.93 -1.02 -20.29
N PHE A 47 7.03 0.10 -19.60
CA PHE A 47 6.76 0.22 -18.16
C PHE A 47 5.46 0.98 -17.89
N SER A 48 5.45 2.28 -18.16
CA SER A 48 4.28 3.13 -18.02
C SER A 48 4.35 4.24 -19.05
N ASN A 49 3.49 4.18 -20.05
CA ASN A 49 3.49 5.11 -21.17
C ASN A 49 2.05 5.56 -21.50
N PRO A 50 1.76 6.87 -21.41
CA PRO A 50 0.50 7.40 -21.90
C PRO A 50 0.53 7.51 -23.44
N ASP A 51 -0.59 7.24 -24.09
CA ASP A 51 -0.82 7.57 -25.50
C ASP A 51 -1.42 8.98 -25.65
N SER A 52 -1.69 9.39 -26.89
CA SER A 52 -2.30 10.70 -27.22
C SER A 52 -3.73 10.86 -26.70
N ASP A 53 -4.42 9.75 -26.45
CA ASP A 53 -5.81 9.71 -26.00
C ASP A 53 -5.89 9.62 -24.47
N GLY A 54 -4.73 9.60 -23.78
CA GLY A 54 -4.62 9.52 -22.33
C GLY A 54 -4.71 8.10 -21.78
N ASN A 55 -4.72 7.05 -22.63
CA ASN A 55 -4.68 5.68 -22.16
C ASN A 55 -3.26 5.31 -21.74
N TRP A 56 -3.17 4.61 -20.63
CA TRP A 56 -1.90 4.12 -20.08
C TRP A 56 -1.68 2.67 -20.43
N SER A 57 -0.43 2.33 -20.77
CA SER A 57 0.02 0.96 -21.06
C SER A 57 1.42 0.66 -20.51
N GLY A 58 1.72 -0.62 -20.30
CA GLY A 58 3.01 -1.14 -19.83
C GLY A 58 2.92 -1.94 -18.53
N ILE A 59 4.02 -2.59 -18.12
CA ILE A 59 4.01 -3.50 -16.96
C ILE A 59 3.62 -2.81 -15.65
N ASP A 60 4.04 -1.55 -15.44
CA ASP A 60 3.68 -0.80 -14.24
C ASP A 60 2.17 -0.57 -14.18
N VAL A 61 1.58 -0.24 -15.33
CA VAL A 61 0.15 0.04 -15.52
C VAL A 61 -0.67 -1.21 -15.30
N ASP A 62 -0.24 -2.34 -15.87
CA ASP A 62 -0.90 -3.64 -15.72
C ASP A 62 -0.89 -4.10 -14.27
N PHE A 63 0.22 -3.86 -13.55
CA PHE A 63 0.28 -4.10 -12.11
C PHE A 63 -0.74 -3.26 -11.34
N CYS A 64 -0.87 -1.96 -11.64
CA CYS A 64 -1.88 -1.11 -11.01
C CYS A 64 -3.33 -1.59 -11.32
N ARG A 65 -3.60 -2.02 -12.57
CA ARG A 65 -4.91 -2.59 -12.97
C ARG A 65 -5.19 -3.89 -12.23
N ALA A 66 -4.18 -4.74 -12.07
CA ALA A 66 -4.30 -5.98 -11.31
C ALA A 66 -4.63 -5.70 -9.83
N MET A 67 -4.02 -4.67 -9.23
CA MET A 67 -4.37 -4.23 -7.88
C MET A 67 -5.82 -3.73 -7.78
N ALA A 68 -6.27 -2.92 -8.74
CA ALA A 68 -7.66 -2.46 -8.78
C ALA A 68 -8.66 -3.62 -8.94
N ALA A 69 -8.37 -4.57 -9.83
CA ALA A 69 -9.17 -5.78 -9.99
C ALA A 69 -9.21 -6.63 -8.71
N ALA A 70 -8.07 -6.77 -8.01
CA ALA A 70 -7.98 -7.54 -6.78
C ALA A 70 -8.77 -6.89 -5.62
N ILE A 71 -8.80 -5.57 -5.54
CA ILE A 71 -9.46 -4.84 -4.44
C ILE A 71 -10.96 -4.65 -4.72
N PHE A 72 -11.32 -4.33 -5.96
CA PHE A 72 -12.67 -3.88 -6.32
C PHE A 72 -13.43 -4.83 -7.25
N GLY A 73 -12.78 -5.87 -7.80
CA GLY A 73 -13.35 -6.67 -8.88
C GLY A 73 -13.44 -5.94 -10.22
N ASP A 74 -12.82 -4.76 -10.33
CA ASP A 74 -12.87 -3.90 -11.53
C ASP A 74 -11.48 -3.32 -11.81
N ALA A 75 -10.88 -3.74 -12.92
CA ALA A 75 -9.56 -3.29 -13.36
C ALA A 75 -9.52 -1.81 -13.78
N THR A 76 -10.68 -1.19 -14.02
CA THR A 76 -10.80 0.22 -14.42
C THR A 76 -10.76 1.18 -13.23
N LYS A 77 -10.89 0.68 -11.99
CA LYS A 77 -10.83 1.48 -10.75
C LYS A 77 -9.41 1.85 -10.34
N VAL A 78 -8.70 2.50 -11.25
CA VAL A 78 -7.32 2.95 -11.07
C VAL A 78 -7.14 4.34 -11.65
N LYS A 79 -6.38 5.19 -10.97
CA LYS A 79 -5.91 6.48 -11.49
C LYS A 79 -4.40 6.51 -11.48
N TYR A 80 -3.83 7.08 -12.54
CA TYR A 80 -2.38 7.13 -12.73
C TYR A 80 -1.85 8.52 -12.42
N THR A 81 -0.90 8.60 -11.50
CA THR A 81 -0.18 9.84 -11.18
C THR A 81 1.24 9.73 -11.74
N PRO A 82 1.62 10.49 -12.78
CA PRO A 82 2.95 10.45 -13.35
C PRO A 82 3.96 11.17 -12.45
N LEU A 83 4.91 10.42 -11.88
CA LEU A 83 5.88 10.93 -10.91
C LEU A 83 7.31 10.82 -11.46
N SER A 84 8.09 11.88 -11.23
CA SER A 84 9.54 11.89 -11.41
C SER A 84 10.25 11.06 -10.36
N ALA A 85 11.52 10.75 -10.60
CA ALA A 85 12.35 10.04 -9.65
C ALA A 85 12.49 10.79 -8.31
N LYS A 86 12.47 12.12 -8.33
CA LYS A 86 12.70 12.95 -7.15
C LYS A 86 11.50 12.98 -6.20
N GLU A 87 10.29 13.03 -6.74
CA GLU A 87 9.08 13.27 -5.95
C GLU A 87 8.35 11.98 -5.51
N ARG A 88 8.64 10.84 -6.16
CA ARG A 88 7.87 9.59 -5.97
C ARG A 88 7.68 9.17 -4.52
N PHE A 89 8.73 9.25 -3.70
CA PHE A 89 8.66 8.83 -2.30
C PHE A 89 7.94 9.86 -1.43
N THR A 90 8.08 11.15 -1.74
CA THR A 90 7.31 12.21 -1.07
C THR A 90 5.82 12.05 -1.35
N ALA A 91 5.44 11.77 -2.60
CA ALA A 91 4.05 11.51 -2.98
C ALA A 91 3.49 10.24 -2.31
N LEU A 92 4.30 9.17 -2.17
CA LEU A 92 3.88 7.97 -1.45
C LEU A 92 3.73 8.24 0.05
N GLN A 93 4.66 8.97 0.65
CA GLN A 93 4.63 9.31 2.08
C GLN A 93 3.49 10.27 2.45
N SER A 94 3.11 11.17 1.54
CA SER A 94 2.00 12.10 1.76
C SER A 94 0.63 11.47 1.54
N GLY A 95 0.56 10.26 0.96
CA GLY A 95 -0.70 9.60 0.59
C GLY A 95 -1.32 10.16 -0.70
N GLU A 96 -0.57 10.96 -1.48
CA GLU A 96 -0.99 11.39 -2.83
C GLU A 96 -1.22 10.19 -3.75
N VAL A 97 -0.37 9.16 -3.60
CA VAL A 97 -0.54 7.84 -4.22
C VAL A 97 -0.60 6.75 -3.15
N ASP A 98 -1.39 5.72 -3.41
CA ASP A 98 -1.57 4.57 -2.51
C ASP A 98 -0.45 3.54 -2.70
N LEU A 99 0.11 3.46 -3.91
CA LEU A 99 1.29 2.65 -4.21
C LEU A 99 2.16 3.28 -5.30
N LEU A 100 3.41 2.82 -5.38
CA LEU A 100 4.32 3.12 -6.48
C LEU A 100 4.57 1.87 -7.33
N SER A 101 4.13 1.90 -8.58
CA SER A 101 4.45 0.89 -9.60
C SER A 101 5.35 1.55 -10.64
N ARG A 102 6.66 1.39 -10.48
CA ARG A 102 7.70 1.99 -11.33
C ARG A 102 8.95 1.13 -11.34
N ASN A 103 9.93 1.48 -12.18
CA ASN A 103 11.32 1.00 -12.15
C ASN A 103 12.13 1.41 -10.89
N THR A 104 11.52 1.37 -9.70
CA THR A 104 12.16 1.68 -8.43
C THR A 104 12.86 0.45 -7.87
N THR A 105 14.19 0.47 -7.84
CA THR A 105 14.98 -0.60 -7.22
C THR A 105 14.82 -0.59 -5.70
N TRP A 106 14.57 -1.76 -5.11
CA TRP A 106 14.60 -1.95 -3.67
C TRP A 106 16.04 -2.05 -3.19
N THR A 107 16.39 -1.19 -2.23
CA THR A 107 17.70 -1.08 -1.60
C THR A 107 17.53 -1.01 -0.08
N MET A 108 18.62 -1.09 0.70
CA MET A 108 18.53 -0.92 2.16
C MET A 108 18.02 0.46 2.59
N GLY A 109 18.22 1.50 1.77
CA GLY A 109 17.82 2.86 2.11
C GLY A 109 16.44 3.27 1.61
N ARG A 110 15.80 2.46 0.76
CA ARG A 110 14.51 2.74 0.11
C ARG A 110 14.05 1.53 -0.69
#